data_AF-A0A7S2N7D8-F1
#
_entry.id   AF-A0A7S2N7D8-F1
#
_cell.length_a   1.000
_cell.length_b   1.000
_cell.length_c   1.000
_cell.angle_alpha   90.00
_cell.angle_beta   90.00
_cell.angle_gamma   90.00
#
_symmetry.space_group_name_H-M   'P 1'
#
loop_
_entity.id
_entity.type
_entity.pdbx_description
1 polymer ?
#
loop_
_entity_poly.entity_id
_entity_poly.type
_entity_poly.pdbx_seq_one_letter_code
_entity_poly.pdbx_strand_id
1 'polypeptide(L)'
;MAGLVVLLAAGYALVPSDKPDANVDWVARVGLRLANNSAVASVPDGLGGVFSVGLARSVDDHPVSLDGMRDTSLDRLDVFILYFSHAGRLIWHTHSFQGANGANCEGRSIVADGSGGALVIGHFRGTAFFGSTLLTSIGTGRDVFVLHVTSSGVIDWAVQTASHDYIYGLDIVPDGSGGALVGGHFRGTLLFNSTLLTSIGTGRDVFVLHVTSSGVI
;
A
#
# COMPACT_ATOMS: atom_id res chain seq x y z
N MET A 1 13.53 -20.10 -13.24
CA MET A 1 13.38 -19.02 -14.23
C MET A 1 12.57 -17.92 -13.58
N ALA A 2 13.11 -16.72 -13.43
CA ALA A 2 12.41 -15.60 -12.80
C ALA A 2 11.42 -15.02 -13.83
N GLY A 3 10.13 -15.25 -13.61
CA GLY A 3 9.06 -14.72 -14.46
C GLY A 3 8.78 -13.26 -14.12
N LEU A 4 8.79 -12.41 -15.14
CA LEU A 4 8.37 -11.01 -15.05
C LEU A 4 6.85 -10.98 -14.83
N VAL A 5 6.41 -10.45 -13.70
CA VAL A 5 4.99 -10.23 -13.38
C VAL A 5 4.54 -8.95 -14.09
N VAL A 6 3.67 -9.07 -15.09
CA VAL A 6 3.08 -7.90 -15.76
C VAL A 6 1.66 -7.71 -15.22
N LEU A 7 1.49 -6.72 -14.34
CA LEU A 7 0.17 -6.29 -13.88
C LEU A 7 -0.33 -5.17 -14.83
N LEU A 8 -1.26 -5.50 -15.72
CA LEU A 8 -1.91 -4.49 -16.58
C LEU A 8 -3.15 -3.94 -15.88
N ALA A 9 -3.06 -2.69 -15.44
CA ALA A 9 -4.22 -1.90 -15.02
C ALA A 9 -4.67 -1.02 -16.20
N ALA A 10 -5.54 -1.53 -17.08
CA ALA A 10 -6.44 -0.74 -17.92
C ALA A 10 -7.46 -1.65 -18.61
N GLY A 11 -8.73 -1.21 -18.66
CA GLY A 11 -9.84 -1.98 -19.20
C GLY A 11 -9.70 -2.32 -20.69
N TYR A 12 -10.00 -3.57 -21.05
CA TYR A 12 -11.04 -4.06 -21.98
C TYR A 12 -11.05 -5.61 -21.89
N ALA A 13 -11.91 -6.28 -22.65
CA ALA A 13 -12.51 -7.60 -22.45
C ALA A 13 -11.58 -8.84 -22.25
N LEU A 14 -12.19 -9.89 -21.67
CA LEU A 14 -11.64 -11.23 -21.41
C LEU A 14 -11.27 -11.98 -22.69
N VAL A 15 -10.11 -12.63 -22.68
CA VAL A 15 -9.93 -13.99 -23.21
C VAL A 15 -9.06 -14.74 -22.20
N PRO A 16 -9.58 -15.73 -21.44
CA PRO A 16 -8.72 -16.78 -20.93
C PRO A 16 -8.24 -17.54 -22.17
N SER A 17 -6.99 -17.34 -22.59
CA SER A 17 -6.42 -18.26 -23.57
C SER A 17 -5.99 -19.50 -22.79
N ASP A 18 -6.57 -20.64 -23.13
CA ASP A 18 -6.17 -21.97 -22.62
C ASP A 18 -4.76 -22.39 -23.09
N LYS A 19 -3.96 -21.43 -23.58
CA LYS A 19 -2.54 -21.51 -23.86
C LYS A 19 -1.96 -20.12 -23.64
N PRO A 20 -1.12 -19.90 -22.63
CA PRO A 20 -0.22 -18.77 -22.68
C PRO A 20 0.69 -18.94 -23.90
N ASP A 21 0.96 -17.88 -24.64
CA ASP A 21 2.17 -17.87 -25.48
C ASP A 21 3.36 -18.24 -24.57
N ALA A 22 4.36 -18.94 -25.09
CA ALA A 22 5.42 -19.63 -24.31
C ALA A 22 6.24 -18.76 -23.31
N ASN A 23 5.91 -17.48 -23.15
CA ASN A 23 6.59 -16.47 -22.35
C ASN A 23 5.76 -15.86 -21.22
N VAL A 24 4.47 -16.20 -21.06
CA VAL A 24 3.61 -15.70 -19.97
C VAL A 24 3.10 -16.88 -19.16
N ASP A 25 3.23 -16.87 -17.84
CA ASP A 25 2.77 -18.00 -17.01
C ASP A 25 1.29 -17.84 -16.63
N TRP A 26 0.93 -16.67 -16.09
CA TRP A 26 -0.46 -16.30 -15.79
C TRP A 26 -0.67 -14.79 -15.88
N VAL A 27 -1.93 -14.38 -16.04
CA VAL A 27 -2.37 -12.99 -15.97
C VAL A 27 -3.56 -12.91 -15.03
N ALA A 28 -3.48 -12.04 -14.02
CA ALA A 28 -4.58 -11.76 -13.11
C ALA A 28 -5.08 -10.33 -13.34
N ARG A 29 -6.41 -10.18 -13.49
CA ARG A 29 -7.07 -8.87 -13.51
C ARG A 29 -7.78 -8.67 -12.19
N VAL A 30 -7.50 -7.53 -11.55
CA VAL A 30 -8.25 -7.05 -10.38
C VAL A 30 -8.76 -5.65 -10.71
N GLY A 31 -10.08 -5.52 -10.79
CA GLY A 31 -10.73 -4.29 -11.23
C GLY A 31 -12.11 -4.16 -10.60
N LEU A 32 -12.45 -2.94 -10.20
CA LEU A 32 -13.78 -2.53 -9.81
C LEU A 32 -14.63 -2.20 -11.05
N ARG A 33 -15.94 -2.29 -10.92
CA ARG A 33 -16.86 -2.25 -12.07
C ARG A 33 -16.96 -0.86 -12.72
N LEU A 34 -16.78 0.22 -11.95
CA LEU A 34 -16.97 1.61 -12.36
C LEU A 34 -15.82 2.54 -11.94
N ALA A 35 -14.77 2.00 -11.29
CA ALA A 35 -13.65 2.77 -10.74
C ALA A 35 -12.29 2.49 -11.42
N ASN A 36 -11.45 3.53 -11.48
CA ASN A 36 -10.04 3.40 -11.85
C ASN A 36 -9.25 2.81 -10.67
N ASN A 37 -8.64 1.65 -10.88
CA ASN A 37 -7.70 1.03 -9.95
C ASN A 37 -6.30 1.09 -10.54
N SER A 38 -5.30 1.43 -9.73
CA SER A 38 -3.89 1.34 -10.12
C SER A 38 -3.16 0.47 -9.13
N ALA A 39 -2.58 -0.63 -9.60
CA ALA A 39 -1.45 -1.18 -8.87
C ALA A 39 -0.25 -0.26 -9.06
N VAL A 40 0.54 -0.14 -8.01
CA VAL A 40 1.67 0.78 -7.95
C VAL A 40 2.98 0.01 -7.79
N ALA A 41 2.99 -1.04 -6.98
CA ALA A 41 4.14 -1.91 -6.78
C ALA A 41 3.73 -3.36 -6.53
N SER A 42 4.61 -4.29 -6.89
CA SER A 42 4.46 -5.72 -6.62
C SER A 42 5.81 -6.33 -6.25
N VAL A 43 5.79 -7.32 -5.35
CA VAL A 43 6.99 -7.99 -4.84
C VAL A 43 6.72 -9.49 -4.68
N PRO A 44 7.66 -10.37 -5.06
CA PRO A 44 7.53 -11.80 -4.79
C PRO A 44 7.59 -12.09 -3.28
N ASP A 45 6.85 -13.10 -2.84
CA ASP A 45 6.89 -13.57 -1.44
C ASP A 45 8.09 -14.49 -1.12
N GLY A 46 8.90 -14.83 -2.15
CA GLY A 46 10.03 -15.75 -2.05
C GLY A 46 9.67 -17.24 -2.12
N LEU A 47 8.38 -17.58 -2.08
CA LEU A 47 7.85 -18.93 -2.27
C LEU A 47 7.28 -19.12 -3.69
N GLY A 48 6.96 -18.01 -4.34
CA GLY A 48 6.50 -17.87 -5.72
C GLY A 48 5.06 -17.33 -5.83
N GLY A 49 4.47 -16.90 -4.71
CA GLY A 49 3.35 -15.96 -4.71
C GLY A 49 3.83 -14.52 -4.90
N VAL A 50 2.87 -13.60 -5.01
CA VAL A 50 3.14 -12.18 -5.30
C VAL A 50 2.24 -11.31 -4.43
N PHE A 51 2.85 -10.38 -3.71
CA PHE A 51 2.14 -9.27 -3.09
C PHE A 51 2.05 -8.10 -4.07
N SER A 52 0.94 -7.37 -4.04
CA SER A 52 0.77 -6.13 -4.80
C SER A 52 0.07 -5.08 -3.96
N VAL A 53 0.50 -3.83 -4.10
CA VAL A 53 -0.15 -2.68 -3.48
C VAL A 53 -0.62 -1.70 -4.55
N GLY A 54 -1.72 -0.99 -4.27
CA GLY A 54 -2.20 0.06 -5.15
C GLY A 54 -3.22 0.98 -4.51
N LEU A 55 -3.95 1.70 -5.37
CA LEU A 55 -5.05 2.58 -5.01
C LEU A 55 -6.32 2.20 -5.78
N ALA A 56 -7.46 2.20 -5.08
CA ALA A 56 -8.78 2.00 -5.65
C ALA A 56 -9.65 3.24 -5.36
N ARG A 57 -10.53 3.61 -6.30
CA ARG A 57 -11.54 4.64 -6.05
C ARG A 57 -12.82 4.03 -5.46
N SER A 58 -13.26 4.54 -4.33
CA SER A 58 -14.42 4.08 -3.53
C SER A 58 -15.79 4.48 -4.11
N VAL A 59 -15.91 4.69 -5.43
CA VAL A 59 -17.23 4.90 -6.08
C VAL A 59 -18.05 3.61 -6.21
N ASP A 60 -17.45 2.47 -5.91
CA ASP A 60 -18.05 1.15 -5.95
C ASP A 60 -17.93 0.50 -4.57
N ASP A 61 -18.98 -0.23 -4.16
CA ASP A 61 -18.82 -1.30 -3.18
C ASP A 61 -17.51 -2.03 -3.52
N HIS A 62 -16.56 -2.03 -2.57
CA HIS A 62 -15.24 -2.62 -2.72
C HIS A 62 -15.35 -3.94 -3.51
N PRO A 63 -14.38 -4.30 -4.39
CA PRO A 63 -14.48 -5.53 -5.18
C PRO A 63 -14.60 -6.75 -4.25
N VAL A 64 -14.30 -6.53 -2.97
CA VAL A 64 -14.50 -7.46 -1.90
C VAL A 64 -14.91 -6.72 -0.60
N SER A 65 -16.18 -6.31 -0.51
CA SER A 65 -16.81 -6.10 0.81
C SER A 65 -17.09 -7.48 1.41
N LEU A 66 -16.21 -7.96 2.32
CA LEU A 66 -16.39 -9.25 3.03
C LEU A 66 -16.59 -9.11 4.54
N ASP A 67 -16.48 -7.90 5.08
CA ASP A 67 -16.47 -7.61 6.52
C ASP A 67 -17.67 -6.76 6.98
N GLY A 68 -18.62 -6.44 6.08
CA GLY A 68 -19.88 -5.80 6.43
C GLY A 68 -19.76 -4.32 6.83
N MET A 69 -18.56 -3.75 6.82
CA MET A 69 -18.36 -2.30 6.89
C MET A 69 -18.53 -1.71 5.49
N ARG A 70 -19.54 -0.85 5.34
CA ARG A 70 -19.79 -0.14 4.07
C ARG A 70 -19.02 1.17 4.07
N ASP A 71 -18.12 1.35 3.10
CA ASP A 71 -17.74 2.68 2.68
C ASP A 71 -18.91 3.31 1.90
N THR A 72 -19.23 4.56 2.22
CA THR A 72 -20.35 5.30 1.66
C THR A 72 -19.89 6.54 0.89
N SER A 73 -18.57 6.70 0.70
CA SER A 73 -17.99 7.90 0.11
C SER A 73 -17.62 7.72 -1.36
N LEU A 74 -18.48 8.21 -2.24
CA LEU A 74 -18.19 8.27 -3.68
C LEU A 74 -16.98 9.19 -3.93
N ASP A 75 -15.97 8.70 -4.65
CA ASP A 75 -14.80 9.41 -5.20
C ASP A 75 -13.56 9.60 -4.29
N ARG A 76 -13.32 8.68 -3.34
CA ARG A 76 -12.10 8.66 -2.50
C ARG A 76 -11.15 7.53 -2.82
N LEU A 77 -9.87 7.70 -2.46
CA LEU A 77 -8.83 6.69 -2.67
C LEU A 77 -8.61 5.84 -1.41
N ASP A 78 -8.62 4.52 -1.58
CA ASP A 78 -8.17 3.56 -0.58
C ASP A 78 -6.91 2.85 -1.03
N VAL A 79 -6.01 2.56 -0.09
CA VAL A 79 -4.95 1.60 -0.37
C VAL A 79 -5.55 0.20 -0.39
N PHE A 80 -5.22 -0.58 -1.40
CA PHE A 80 -5.50 -2.01 -1.42
C PHE A 80 -4.18 -2.79 -1.46
N ILE A 81 -4.20 -3.97 -0.84
CA ILE A 81 -3.10 -4.92 -0.83
C ILE A 81 -3.67 -6.26 -1.26
N LEU A 82 -3.01 -6.90 -2.22
CA LEU A 82 -3.41 -8.18 -2.79
C LEU A 82 -2.30 -9.19 -2.57
N TYR A 83 -2.68 -10.44 -2.36
CA TYR A 83 -1.76 -11.57 -2.42
C TYR A 83 -2.27 -12.61 -3.41
N PHE A 84 -1.42 -12.98 -4.37
CA PHE A 84 -1.70 -13.98 -5.38
C PHE A 84 -0.81 -15.21 -5.16
N SER A 85 -1.36 -16.38 -5.49
CA SER A 85 -0.57 -17.61 -5.57
C SER A 85 0.32 -17.62 -6.81
N HIS A 86 1.24 -18.57 -6.81
CA HIS A 86 2.07 -19.02 -7.94
C HIS A 86 1.32 -19.24 -9.25
N ALA A 87 0.02 -19.56 -9.18
CA ALA A 87 -0.83 -19.80 -10.35
C ALA A 87 -1.70 -18.57 -10.70
N GLY A 88 -1.42 -17.40 -10.13
CA GLY A 88 -2.17 -16.16 -10.39
C GLY A 88 -3.54 -16.10 -9.72
N ARG A 89 -3.85 -16.99 -8.78
CA ARG A 89 -5.12 -16.96 -8.04
C ARG A 89 -5.02 -15.98 -6.88
N LEU A 90 -5.94 -15.04 -6.77
CA LEU A 90 -6.07 -14.17 -5.59
C LEU A 90 -6.34 -15.04 -4.35
N ILE A 91 -5.47 -14.98 -3.37
CA ILE A 91 -5.57 -15.71 -2.10
C ILE A 91 -6.30 -14.87 -1.07
N TRP A 92 -5.85 -13.64 -0.88
CA TRP A 92 -6.50 -12.66 -0.03
C TRP A 92 -6.24 -11.25 -0.54
N HIS A 93 -7.01 -10.31 0.00
CA HIS A 93 -6.82 -8.89 -0.17
C HIS A 93 -7.13 -8.22 1.17
N THR A 94 -6.63 -7.01 1.36
CA THR A 94 -6.99 -6.13 2.46
C THR A 94 -6.92 -4.68 1.99
N HIS A 95 -7.49 -3.77 2.75
CA HIS A 95 -7.55 -2.36 2.39
C HIS A 95 -7.61 -1.45 3.62
N SER A 96 -7.36 -0.16 3.39
CA SER A 96 -7.75 0.87 4.35
C SER A 96 -9.25 1.12 4.29
N PHE A 97 -9.81 1.60 5.40
CA PHE A 97 -11.17 2.11 5.44
C PHE A 97 -11.15 3.56 5.92
N GLN A 98 -12.09 4.37 5.49
CA GLN A 98 -12.18 5.73 5.99
C GLN A 98 -12.61 5.81 7.47
N GLY A 99 -12.03 6.74 8.21
CA GLY A 99 -12.54 7.21 9.50
C GLY A 99 -13.35 8.50 9.37
N ALA A 100 -13.54 9.23 10.47
CA ALA A 100 -14.30 10.48 10.47
C ALA A 100 -13.69 11.52 9.51
N ASN A 101 -14.52 12.29 8.79
CA ASN A 101 -14.13 13.23 7.72
C ASN A 101 -13.51 12.58 6.46
N GLY A 102 -13.30 11.25 6.52
CA GLY A 102 -12.66 10.33 5.60
C GLY A 102 -11.39 10.76 4.89
N ALA A 103 -10.84 9.83 4.12
CA ALA A 103 -9.44 9.87 3.75
C ALA A 103 -9.19 9.58 2.27
N ASN A 104 -8.03 10.03 1.79
CA ASN A 104 -7.41 9.55 0.57
C ASN A 104 -6.14 8.83 0.97
N CYS A 105 -6.10 7.51 0.82
CA CYS A 105 -4.96 6.65 1.08
C CYS A 105 -4.40 6.12 -0.24
N GLU A 106 -3.07 6.19 -0.41
CA GLU A 106 -2.37 5.66 -1.57
C GLU A 106 -1.19 4.82 -1.11
N GLY A 107 -1.19 3.52 -1.42
CA GLY A 107 0.00 2.68 -1.27
C GLY A 107 1.00 2.95 -2.39
N ARG A 108 2.29 3.02 -2.04
CA ARG A 108 3.37 3.44 -2.94
C ARG A 108 4.42 2.36 -3.20
N SER A 109 4.80 1.60 -2.18
CA SER A 109 5.74 0.50 -2.32
C SER A 109 5.41 -0.61 -1.31
N ILE A 110 5.85 -1.82 -1.60
CA ILE A 110 5.58 -3.02 -0.81
C ILE A 110 6.80 -3.95 -0.83
N VAL A 111 7.13 -4.53 0.32
CA VAL A 111 8.20 -5.52 0.47
C VAL A 111 7.71 -6.71 1.27
N ALA A 112 8.18 -7.91 0.94
CA ALA A 112 7.92 -9.09 1.77
C ALA A 112 8.69 -8.98 3.10
N ASP A 113 8.07 -9.45 4.18
CA ASP A 113 8.67 -9.44 5.52
C ASP A 113 9.61 -10.65 5.77
N GLY A 114 9.62 -11.64 4.86
CA GLY A 114 10.34 -12.90 4.99
C GLY A 114 9.65 -13.98 5.85
N SER A 115 8.52 -13.64 6.49
CA SER A 115 7.69 -14.52 7.32
C SER A 115 6.33 -14.85 6.68
N GLY A 116 6.11 -14.41 5.44
CA GLY A 116 4.91 -14.63 4.66
C GLY A 116 3.91 -13.48 4.72
N GLY A 117 4.23 -12.40 5.42
CA GLY A 117 3.55 -11.12 5.37
C GLY A 117 4.26 -10.11 4.46
N ALA A 118 3.88 -8.84 4.60
CA ALA A 118 4.49 -7.75 3.85
C ALA A 118 4.44 -6.43 4.64
N LEU A 119 5.41 -5.57 4.38
CA LEU A 119 5.39 -4.17 4.80
C LEU A 119 5.02 -3.28 3.62
N VAL A 120 4.13 -2.32 3.87
CA VAL A 120 3.66 -1.37 2.87
C VAL A 120 3.95 0.04 3.32
N ILE A 121 4.44 0.85 2.41
CA ILE A 121 4.54 2.30 2.58
C ILE A 121 3.57 3.01 1.66
N GLY A 122 2.98 4.08 2.17
CA GLY A 122 2.14 4.95 1.39
C GLY A 122 1.98 6.31 2.04
N HIS A 123 1.01 7.07 1.57
CA HIS A 123 0.62 8.30 2.23
C HIS A 123 -0.89 8.45 2.27
N PHE A 124 -1.35 9.25 3.21
CA PHE A 124 -2.77 9.51 3.39
C PHE A 124 -3.04 10.95 3.81
N ARG A 125 -4.28 11.40 3.57
CA ARG A 125 -4.82 12.67 4.07
C ARG A 125 -6.22 12.42 4.60
N GLY A 126 -6.51 12.93 5.78
CA GLY A 126 -7.74 12.68 6.53
C GLY A 126 -7.54 11.64 7.63
N THR A 127 -8.63 11.03 8.06
CA THR A 127 -8.61 9.96 9.07
C THR A 127 -8.93 8.63 8.40
N ALA A 128 -8.11 7.61 8.63
CA ALA A 128 -8.24 6.29 8.02
C ALA A 128 -7.95 5.18 9.04
N PHE A 129 -8.67 4.08 8.91
CA PHE A 129 -8.40 2.82 9.58
C PHE A 129 -7.50 1.94 8.70
N PHE A 130 -6.50 1.36 9.34
CA PHE A 130 -5.64 0.31 8.80
C PHE A 130 -5.78 -0.90 9.73
N GLY A 131 -6.64 -1.84 9.35
CA GLY A 131 -7.14 -2.84 10.30
C GLY A 131 -7.89 -2.15 11.45
N SER A 132 -7.50 -2.41 12.69
CA SER A 132 -8.06 -1.73 13.88
C SER A 132 -7.35 -0.41 14.22
N THR A 133 -6.26 -0.07 13.54
CA THR A 133 -5.45 1.12 13.85
C THR A 133 -6.04 2.36 13.19
N LEU A 134 -6.43 3.36 13.99
CA LEU A 134 -6.92 4.64 13.50
C LEU A 134 -5.77 5.65 13.39
N LEU A 135 -5.48 6.11 12.18
CA LEU A 135 -4.47 7.14 11.89
C LEU A 135 -5.16 8.42 11.41
N THR A 136 -4.62 9.58 11.78
CA THR A 136 -5.14 10.90 11.39
C THR A 136 -4.00 11.76 10.90
N SER A 137 -4.08 12.19 9.63
CA SER A 137 -3.04 13.04 9.05
C SER A 137 -3.01 14.40 9.74
N ILE A 138 -1.82 14.93 9.98
CA ILE A 138 -1.63 16.24 10.62
C ILE A 138 -1.37 17.32 9.55
N GLY A 139 -1.81 18.55 9.83
CA GLY A 139 -1.56 19.69 8.96
C GLY A 139 -2.39 19.66 7.66
N THR A 140 -1.86 20.30 6.62
CA THR A 140 -2.57 20.44 5.32
C THR A 140 -2.12 19.43 4.27
N GLY A 141 -0.95 18.82 4.50
CA GLY A 141 -0.29 17.87 3.61
C GLY A 141 -0.82 16.44 3.70
N ARG A 142 0.00 15.51 3.20
CA ARG A 142 -0.22 14.06 3.31
C ARG A 142 0.83 13.52 4.29
N ASP A 143 0.40 12.67 5.21
CA ASP A 143 1.27 11.96 6.13
C ASP A 143 1.70 10.63 5.50
N VAL A 144 2.93 10.18 5.77
CA VAL A 144 3.36 8.83 5.42
C VAL A 144 2.79 7.86 6.42
N PHE A 145 2.28 6.74 5.93
CA PHE A 145 2.03 5.58 6.76
C PHE A 145 2.99 4.45 6.37
N VAL A 146 3.33 3.64 7.36
CA VAL A 146 3.88 2.30 7.17
C VAL A 146 2.97 1.34 7.89
N LEU A 147 2.62 0.25 7.24
CA LEU A 147 1.83 -0.82 7.85
C LEU A 147 2.46 -2.17 7.58
N HIS A 148 2.10 -3.13 8.40
CA HIS A 148 2.37 -4.53 8.16
C HIS A 148 1.07 -5.29 7.93
N VAL A 149 1.13 -6.25 7.02
CA VAL A 149 0.07 -7.21 6.77
C VAL A 149 0.60 -8.62 6.99
N THR A 150 -0.10 -9.39 7.81
CA THR A 150 0.26 -10.78 8.11
C THR A 150 0.03 -11.69 6.90
N SER A 151 0.52 -12.92 7.00
CA SER A 151 0.31 -13.95 5.97
C SER A 151 -1.15 -14.32 5.72
N SER A 152 -2.06 -13.99 6.64
CA SER A 152 -3.50 -14.16 6.48
C SER A 152 -4.22 -12.93 5.92
N GLY A 153 -3.49 -11.87 5.57
CA GLY A 153 -4.07 -10.62 5.04
C GLY A 153 -4.59 -9.66 6.12
N VAL A 154 -4.24 -9.88 7.39
CA VAL A 154 -4.66 -8.99 8.49
C VAL A 154 -3.64 -7.89 8.68
N ILE A 155 -4.08 -6.63 8.76
CA ILE A 155 -3.22 -5.52 9.18
C ILE A 155 -3.15 -5.56 10.71
N ASP A 156 -1.99 -5.92 11.25
CA ASP A 156 -1.75 -6.05 12.69
C ASP A 156 -1.21 -4.77 13.33
N TRP A 157 -0.45 -3.97 12.58
CA TRP A 157 -0.02 -2.64 12.98
C TRP A 157 0.08 -1.66 11.81
N ALA A 158 -0.10 -0.38 12.13
CA ALA A 158 0.19 0.73 11.24
C ALA A 158 0.73 1.91 12.06
N VAL A 159 1.68 2.63 11.49
CA VAL A 159 2.28 3.83 12.08
C VAL A 159 2.34 4.94 11.05
N GLN A 160 2.35 6.18 11.52
CA GLN A 160 2.48 7.36 10.66
C GLN A 160 3.65 8.25 11.07
N THR A 161 4.13 9.01 10.10
CA THR A 161 4.91 10.22 10.31
C THR A 161 3.96 11.41 10.27
N ALA A 162 4.21 12.47 11.02
CA ALA A 162 3.43 13.70 10.90
C ALA A 162 4.17 14.73 10.04
N SER A 163 3.60 15.11 8.89
CA SER A 163 4.15 16.11 7.99
C SER A 163 3.24 17.32 7.90
N HIS A 164 3.81 18.50 8.10
CA HIS A 164 3.02 19.73 7.96
C HIS A 164 2.94 20.24 6.51
N ASP A 165 3.68 19.62 5.59
CA ASP A 165 3.75 20.01 4.18
C ASP A 165 3.90 18.76 3.28
N TYR A 166 4.74 18.78 2.24
CA TYR A 166 4.77 17.74 1.21
C TYR A 166 5.80 16.63 1.42
N ILE A 167 5.39 15.40 1.12
CA ILE A 167 6.26 14.21 1.02
C ILE A 167 6.22 13.63 -0.40
N TYR A 168 7.36 13.16 -0.91
CA TYR A 168 7.51 12.62 -2.26
C TYR A 168 8.45 11.40 -2.31
N GLY A 169 8.34 10.62 -3.39
CA GLY A 169 9.36 9.62 -3.76
C GLY A 169 9.58 8.55 -2.70
N LEU A 170 8.49 8.04 -2.13
CA LEU A 170 8.54 7.05 -1.06
C LEU A 170 9.03 5.70 -1.57
N ASP A 171 9.96 5.10 -0.84
CA ASP A 171 10.41 3.74 -1.05
C ASP A 171 10.64 3.01 0.28
N ILE A 172 10.61 1.68 0.24
CA ILE A 172 10.78 0.80 1.39
C ILE A 172 11.64 -0.40 0.99
N VAL A 173 12.57 -0.78 1.87
CA VAL A 173 13.44 -1.95 1.69
C VAL A 173 13.47 -2.77 2.97
N PRO A 174 13.42 -4.12 2.90
CA PRO A 174 13.40 -4.96 4.09
C PRO A 174 14.74 -4.88 4.83
N ASP A 175 14.71 -4.95 6.16
CA ASP A 175 15.91 -4.96 7.01
C ASP A 175 16.46 -6.38 7.27
N GLY A 176 15.75 -7.41 6.81
CA GLY A 176 16.09 -8.83 7.03
C GLY A 176 15.71 -9.40 8.40
N SER A 177 15.10 -8.59 9.27
CA SER A 177 14.64 -8.94 10.63
C SER A 177 13.12 -8.75 10.80
N GLY A 178 12.40 -8.62 9.69
CA GLY A 178 10.95 -8.37 9.64
C GLY A 178 10.56 -6.90 9.74
N GLY A 179 11.52 -5.97 9.83
CA GLY A 179 11.31 -4.54 9.71
C GLY A 179 11.71 -4.02 8.32
N ALA A 180 11.87 -2.70 8.21
CA ALA A 180 12.25 -2.08 6.95
C ALA A 180 12.97 -0.73 7.14
N LEU A 181 13.80 -0.36 6.16
CA LEU A 181 14.22 1.01 5.95
C LEU A 181 13.26 1.69 4.99
N VAL A 182 12.86 2.91 5.34
CA VAL A 182 11.93 3.74 4.60
C VAL A 182 12.63 5.03 4.21
N GLY A 183 12.49 5.45 2.97
CA GLY A 183 13.11 6.67 2.48
C GLY A 183 12.17 7.52 1.64
N GLY A 184 12.51 8.80 1.51
CA GLY A 184 11.82 9.71 0.64
C GLY A 184 12.33 11.14 0.74
N HIS A 185 11.55 12.05 0.17
CA HIS A 185 11.82 13.48 0.19
C HIS A 185 10.74 14.20 0.99
N PHE A 186 11.13 15.24 1.73
CA PHE A 186 10.20 16.10 2.46
C PHE A 186 10.53 17.58 2.27
N ARG A 187 9.52 18.43 2.43
CA ARG A 187 9.64 19.88 2.54
C ARG A 187 8.89 20.33 3.80
N GLY A 188 9.31 21.40 4.43
CA GLY A 188 8.72 21.89 5.68
C GLY A 188 9.20 21.07 6.87
N THR A 189 8.28 20.58 7.70
CA THR A 189 8.60 19.78 8.88
C THR A 189 8.07 18.37 8.75
N LEU A 190 8.90 17.41 9.20
CA LEU A 190 8.57 16.00 9.27
C LEU A 190 8.88 15.50 10.68
N LEU A 191 7.87 15.01 11.38
CA LEU A 191 7.97 14.50 12.74
C LEU A 191 7.85 12.99 12.74
N PHE A 192 8.89 12.33 13.23
CA PHE A 192 8.94 10.91 13.51
C PHE A 192 8.89 10.71 15.01
N ASN A 193 7.74 10.33 15.55
CA ASN A 193 7.57 10.21 16.99
C ASN A 193 7.94 11.54 17.70
N SER A 194 9.10 11.61 18.37
CA SER A 194 9.63 12.83 19.01
C SER A 194 10.71 13.57 18.21
N THR A 195 11.18 13.01 17.10
CA THR A 195 12.25 13.59 16.27
C THR A 195 11.67 14.49 15.18
N LEU A 196 11.89 15.80 15.31
CA LEU A 196 11.47 16.80 14.34
C LEU A 196 12.60 17.10 13.35
N LEU A 197 12.35 16.85 12.07
CA LEU A 197 13.19 17.30 10.96
C LEU A 197 12.59 18.57 10.34
N THR A 198 13.44 19.51 9.95
CA THR A 198 13.05 20.72 9.21
C THR A 198 13.89 20.79 7.94
N SER A 199 13.22 20.92 6.78
CA SER A 199 13.92 21.03 5.50
C SER A 199 14.68 22.34 5.40
N ILE A 200 15.85 22.33 4.77
CA ILE A 200 16.68 23.52 4.60
C ILE A 200 16.22 24.32 3.36
N GLY A 201 15.93 25.61 3.57
CA GLY A 201 15.55 26.53 2.49
C GLY A 201 14.17 26.23 1.89
N THR A 202 14.02 26.43 0.58
CA THR A 202 12.75 26.17 -0.14
C THR A 202 12.73 24.81 -0.86
N GLY A 203 13.85 24.09 -0.82
CA GLY A 203 14.05 22.81 -1.49
C GLY A 203 13.40 21.63 -0.76
N ARG A 204 13.68 20.42 -1.27
CA ARG A 204 13.30 19.16 -0.63
C ARG A 204 14.54 18.55 -0.03
N ASP A 205 14.43 18.10 1.22
CA ASP A 205 15.46 17.32 1.88
C ASP A 205 15.11 15.83 1.81
N VAL A 206 16.11 14.97 2.02
CA VAL A 206 15.95 13.53 2.06
C VAL A 206 15.82 13.05 3.49
N PHE A 207 15.07 11.98 3.71
CA PHE A 207 15.05 11.27 4.98
C PHE A 207 15.21 9.77 4.74
N VAL A 208 15.78 9.10 5.74
CA VAL A 208 15.76 7.65 5.89
C VAL A 208 15.35 7.35 7.32
N LEU A 209 14.45 6.39 7.46
CA LEU A 209 13.91 5.92 8.73
C LEU A 209 14.06 4.39 8.79
N HIS A 210 14.30 3.85 9.98
CA HIS A 210 14.13 2.42 10.24
C HIS A 210 12.81 2.19 10.98
N VAL A 211 12.04 1.19 10.56
CA VAL A 211 10.87 0.69 11.28
C VAL A 211 11.12 -0.76 11.68
N THR A 212 10.87 -1.10 12.94
CA THR A 212 11.03 -2.47 13.43
C THR A 212 9.87 -3.37 12.99
N SER A 213 10.03 -4.69 13.16
CA SER A 213 8.96 -5.68 12.93
C SER A 213 7.71 -5.48 13.80
N SER A 214 7.81 -4.68 14.86
CA SER A 214 6.70 -4.30 15.73
C SER A 214 6.19 -2.88 15.48
N GLY A 215 6.58 -2.25 14.37
CA GLY A 215 6.13 -0.91 14.01
C GLY A 215 6.75 0.22 14.83
N VAL A 216 7.92 0.04 15.44
CA VAL A 216 8.61 1.13 16.16
C VAL A 216 9.50 1.91 15.20
N ILE A 217 9.39 3.24 15.25
CA ILE A 217 10.11 4.26 14.45
C ILE A 217 11.22 4.87 15.31
#